data_AF-A0AAX3NTK4-F1
#
_entry.id   AF-A0AAX3NTK4-F1
#
_cell.length_a   1.000
_cell.length_b   1.000
_cell.length_c   1.000
_cell.angle_alpha   90.00
_cell.angle_beta   90.00
_cell.angle_gamma   90.00
#
_symmetry.space_group_name_H-M   'P 1'
#
loop_
_entity.id
_entity.type
_entity.pdbx_description
1 polymer ?
#
loop_
_entity_poly.entity_id
_entity_poly.type
_entity_poly.pdbx_seq_one_letter_code
_entity_poly.pdbx_strand_id
1 'polypeptide(L)'
;MNMKNVIKMLAVAGLMTTGFANASVPADFNAMPGVLFVNWNATAAMDGKANPMLEVRDESGDLLASVHANLTGTQQVQIPSRTQGNLTVSLAGQSSEYRIPFGIGGGNPR
;
A
#
# COMPACT_ATOMS: atom_id res chain seq x y z
N MET A 1 31.87 -50.93 5.12
CA MET A 1 31.62 -49.71 4.33
C MET A 1 31.89 -50.03 2.86
N ASN A 2 30.88 -49.94 1.98
CA ASN A 2 31.06 -49.40 0.63
C ASN A 2 29.71 -49.10 -0.04
N MET A 3 29.37 -47.82 0.03
CA MET A 3 28.24 -47.14 -0.57
C MET A 3 28.45 -47.03 -2.09
N LYS A 4 27.46 -47.40 -2.90
CA LYS A 4 27.45 -47.08 -4.33
C LYS A 4 26.07 -46.61 -4.79
N ASN A 5 26.06 -45.32 -5.12
CA ASN A 5 25.39 -44.73 -6.28
C ASN A 5 23.86 -44.58 -6.20
N VAL A 6 23.36 -43.34 -6.05
CA VAL A 6 23.11 -42.42 -7.17
C VAL A 6 22.30 -41.21 -6.65
N ILE A 7 22.95 -40.06 -6.56
CA ILE A 7 22.30 -38.77 -6.37
C ILE A 7 21.62 -38.41 -7.70
N LYS A 8 20.29 -38.47 -7.75
CA LYS A 8 19.51 -37.86 -8.82
C LYS A 8 19.47 -36.35 -8.57
N MET A 9 20.31 -35.63 -9.29
CA MET A 9 20.20 -34.18 -9.47
C MET A 9 18.79 -33.85 -9.99
N LEU A 10 17.96 -33.25 -9.13
CA LEU A 10 16.76 -32.56 -9.55
C LEU A 10 17.13 -31.09 -9.76
N ALA A 11 17.59 -30.79 -10.97
CA ALA A 11 17.67 -29.42 -11.45
C ALA A 11 16.24 -28.91 -11.69
N VAL A 12 15.67 -28.23 -10.71
CA VAL A 12 14.56 -27.29 -10.96
C VAL A 12 15.16 -25.91 -10.95
N ALA A 13 15.63 -25.51 -12.13
CA ALA A 13 15.83 -24.11 -12.44
C ALA A 13 14.46 -23.44 -12.58
N GLY A 14 14.33 -22.25 -11.99
CA GLY A 14 13.36 -21.26 -12.44
C GLY A 14 11.95 -21.41 -11.88
N LEU A 15 11.76 -20.98 -10.64
CA LEU A 15 10.53 -20.28 -10.28
C LEU A 15 10.83 -19.22 -9.21
N MET A 16 11.72 -18.30 -9.56
CA MET A 16 11.69 -16.94 -8.99
C MET A 16 10.49 -16.21 -9.63
N THR A 17 9.26 -16.69 -9.40
CA THR A 17 8.08 -15.88 -9.72
C THR A 17 7.77 -15.05 -8.50
N THR A 18 8.29 -13.83 -8.54
CA THR A 18 7.82 -12.68 -7.80
C THR A 18 6.30 -12.62 -7.85
N GLY A 19 5.67 -12.63 -6.68
CA GLY A 19 4.23 -12.53 -6.57
C GLY A 19 3.84 -12.16 -5.17
N PHE A 20 4.40 -11.04 -4.65
CA PHE A 20 3.65 -10.32 -3.64
C PHE A 20 2.36 -9.91 -4.34
N ALA A 21 1.26 -10.61 -4.04
CA ALA A 21 -0.05 -10.08 -4.32
C ALA A 21 -0.08 -8.73 -3.61
N ASN A 22 0.09 -7.64 -4.36
CA ASN A 22 -0.18 -6.29 -3.88
C ASN A 22 -1.68 -6.23 -3.68
N ALA A 23 -2.15 -6.84 -2.60
CA ALA A 23 -3.52 -6.69 -2.17
C ALA A 23 -3.68 -5.19 -1.95
N SER A 24 -4.41 -4.52 -2.83
CA SER A 24 -4.66 -3.10 -2.70
C SER A 24 -5.45 -2.87 -1.43
N VAL A 25 -5.18 -1.77 -0.76
CA VAL A 25 -6.00 -1.32 0.36
C VAL A 25 -7.45 -1.20 -0.12
N PRO A 26 -8.44 -1.81 0.56
CA PRO A 26 -9.85 -1.80 0.14
C PRO A 26 -10.53 -0.47 0.50
N ALA A 27 -9.97 0.63 0.03
CA ALA A 27 -10.47 1.98 0.26
C ALA A 27 -10.25 2.85 -0.97
N ASP A 28 -11.14 3.81 -1.15
CA ASP A 28 -10.97 4.89 -2.11
C ASP A 28 -10.28 6.07 -1.43
N PHE A 29 -9.37 6.70 -2.16
CA PHE A 29 -8.54 7.77 -1.63
C PHE A 29 -8.88 9.09 -2.31
N ASN A 30 -8.98 10.14 -1.50
CA ASN A 30 -9.09 11.50 -1.99
C ASN A 30 -8.20 12.40 -1.13
N ALA A 31 -7.34 13.20 -1.74
CA ALA A 31 -6.54 14.16 -0.99
C ALA A 31 -7.07 15.59 -1.15
N MET A 32 -6.86 16.39 -0.11
CA MET A 32 -6.89 17.84 -0.14
C MET A 32 -5.62 18.37 0.54
N PRO A 33 -5.22 19.63 0.33
CA PRO A 33 -4.08 20.21 1.03
C PRO A 33 -4.22 20.07 2.55
N GLY A 34 -3.38 19.24 3.17
CA GLY A 34 -3.36 19.01 4.62
C GLY A 34 -4.11 17.76 5.10
N VAL A 35 -4.86 17.07 4.23
CA VAL A 35 -5.64 15.90 4.65
C VAL A 35 -5.81 14.88 3.51
N LEU A 36 -5.72 13.61 3.86
CA LEU A 36 -6.10 12.47 3.03
C LEU A 36 -7.41 11.90 3.56
N PHE A 37 -8.45 11.92 2.74
CA PHE A 37 -9.70 11.21 2.97
C PHE A 37 -9.55 9.77 2.50
N VAL A 38 -9.81 8.85 3.41
CA VAL A 38 -9.84 7.41 3.17
C VAL A 38 -11.28 6.95 3.29
N ASN A 39 -11.88 6.57 2.18
CA ASN A 39 -13.25 6.08 2.13
C ASN A 39 -13.21 4.54 2.10
N TRP A 40 -13.51 3.93 3.25
CA TRP A 40 -13.45 2.49 3.41
C TRP A 40 -14.60 1.83 2.65
N ASN A 41 -14.28 0.87 1.79
CA ASN A 41 -15.30 0.05 1.15
C ASN A 41 -15.95 -0.85 2.22
N ALA A 42 -17.28 -1.00 2.18
CA ALA A 42 -18.11 -1.60 3.25
C ALA A 42 -17.73 -3.05 3.65
N THR A 43 -16.83 -3.68 2.89
CA THR A 43 -16.26 -5.00 3.07
C THR A 43 -14.77 -5.00 3.41
N ALA A 44 -14.22 -3.90 3.92
CA ALA A 44 -12.87 -3.86 4.52
C ALA A 44 -12.80 -4.64 5.85
N ALA A 45 -13.46 -5.80 5.93
CA ALA A 45 -13.21 -6.81 6.93
C ALA A 45 -11.80 -7.35 6.68
N MET A 46 -10.82 -6.73 7.34
CA MET A 46 -9.48 -7.29 7.43
C MET A 46 -9.57 -8.53 8.29
N ASP A 47 -9.78 -9.66 7.63
CA ASP A 47 -9.90 -10.98 8.24
C ASP A 47 -8.78 -11.17 9.28
N GLY A 48 -9.15 -11.18 10.56
CA GLY A 48 -8.24 -11.45 11.68
C GLY A 48 -7.35 -10.29 12.19
N LYS A 49 -7.39 -9.07 11.64
CA LYS A 49 -6.62 -7.93 12.21
C LYS A 49 -7.49 -6.98 13.02
N ALA A 50 -7.42 -7.12 14.34
CA ALA A 50 -7.91 -6.10 15.26
C ALA A 50 -7.07 -4.82 15.13
N ASN A 51 -7.69 -3.71 14.72
CA ASN A 51 -7.11 -2.36 14.67
C ASN A 51 -5.82 -2.22 13.82
N PRO A 52 -5.88 -2.38 12.49
CA PRO A 52 -4.69 -2.20 11.66
C PRO A 52 -4.25 -0.73 11.60
N MET A 53 -2.93 -0.51 11.54
CA MET A 53 -2.34 0.80 11.28
C MET A 53 -2.39 1.12 9.79
N LEU A 54 -2.93 2.30 9.48
CA LEU A 54 -2.84 2.95 8.19
C LEU A 54 -1.62 3.86 8.19
N GLU A 55 -0.65 3.53 7.34
CA GLU A 55 0.54 4.34 7.12
C GLU A 55 0.43 5.04 5.76
N VAL A 56 0.71 6.33 5.73
CA VAL A 56 0.79 7.11 4.50
C VAL A 56 2.24 7.54 4.33
N ARG A 57 2.83 7.15 3.20
CA ARG A 57 4.21 7.48 2.86
C ARG A 57 4.26 8.31 1.58
N ASP A 58 5.25 9.18 1.47
CA ASP A 58 5.50 9.93 0.24
C ASP A 58 6.21 9.06 -0.82
N GLU A 59 6.49 9.66 -1.98
CA GLU A 59 7.20 9.02 -3.09
C GLU A 59 8.64 8.61 -2.74
N SER A 60 9.25 9.29 -1.78
CA SER A 60 10.59 8.98 -1.26
C SER A 60 10.56 7.84 -0.22
N GLY A 61 9.37 7.41 0.20
CA GLY A 61 9.13 6.43 1.26
C GLY A 61 9.07 7.01 2.67
N ASP A 62 9.12 8.34 2.83
CA ASP A 62 9.04 9.01 4.12
C ASP A 62 7.65 8.89 4.73
N LEU A 63 7.57 8.65 6.04
CA LEU A 63 6.31 8.45 6.73
C LEU A 63 5.65 9.81 7.03
N LEU A 64 4.57 10.10 6.32
CA LEU A 64 3.82 11.34 6.47
C LEU A 64 2.79 11.27 7.61
N ALA A 65 2.14 10.11 7.74
CA ALA A 65 1.11 9.88 8.74
C ALA A 65 1.01 8.40 9.11
N SER A 66 0.69 8.12 10.37
CA SER A 66 0.39 6.77 10.87
C SER A 66 -0.78 6.86 11.82
N VAL A 67 -1.91 6.23 11.48
CA VAL A 67 -3.17 6.31 12.23
C VAL A 67 -3.89 4.96 12.25
N HIS A 68 -4.71 4.70 13.28
CA HIS A 68 -5.55 3.50 13.30
C HIS A 68 -6.60 3.59 12.18
N ALA A 69 -6.73 2.54 11.38
CA ALA A 69 -7.76 2.46 10.36
C ALA A 69 -9.12 2.15 10.98
N ASN A 70 -10.13 2.95 10.64
CA ASN A 70 -11.50 2.75 11.10
C ASN A 70 -12.24 1.64 10.33
N LEU A 71 -11.71 1.25 9.15
CA LEU A 71 -12.24 0.20 8.25
C LEU A 71 -13.71 0.36 7.83
N THR A 72 -14.35 1.48 8.19
CA THR A 72 -15.75 1.79 7.97
C THR A 72 -15.92 3.29 7.73
N GLY A 73 -16.80 3.65 6.79
CA GLY A 73 -17.10 5.04 6.45
C GLY A 73 -15.91 5.83 5.91
N THR A 74 -15.94 7.15 6.05
CA THR A 74 -14.85 8.03 5.64
C THR A 74 -13.99 8.42 6.84
N GLN A 75 -12.69 8.22 6.72
CA GLN A 75 -11.69 8.63 7.70
C GLN A 75 -10.83 9.76 7.15
N GLN A 76 -10.50 10.72 8.01
CA GLN A 76 -9.58 11.80 7.68
C GLN A 76 -8.22 11.52 8.31
N VAL A 77 -7.18 11.59 7.49
CA VAL A 77 -5.79 11.40 7.90
C VAL A 77 -5.06 12.70 7.64
N GLN A 78 -4.53 13.32 8.69
CA GLN A 78 -3.75 14.54 8.51
C GLN A 78 -2.42 14.21 7.85
N ILE A 79 -2.12 14.90 6.76
CA ILE A 79 -0.84 14.82 6.04
C ILE A 79 -0.28 16.24 5.91
N PRO A 80 1.03 16.42 5.76
CA PRO A 80 1.57 17.77 5.54
C PRO A 80 0.91 18.47 4.35
N SER A 81 0.53 19.75 4.49
CA SER A 81 -0.13 20.50 3.40
C SER A 81 0.73 20.65 2.15
N ARG A 82 2.04 20.46 2.27
CA ARG A 82 3.00 20.51 1.16
C ARG A 82 3.17 19.16 0.44
N THR A 83 2.53 18.10 0.91
CA THR A 83 2.63 16.77 0.31
C THR A 83 2.10 16.80 -1.12
N GLN A 84 2.91 16.30 -2.05
CA GLN A 84 2.64 16.28 -3.50
C GLN A 84 3.18 14.98 -4.09
N GLY A 85 2.72 14.63 -5.30
CA GLY A 85 3.19 13.46 -6.02
C GLY A 85 2.41 12.19 -5.67
N ASN A 86 3.09 11.05 -5.75
CA ASN A 86 2.50 9.75 -5.43
C ASN A 86 2.64 9.45 -3.93
N LEU A 87 1.55 9.00 -3.33
CA LEU A 87 1.50 8.48 -1.97
C LEU A 87 1.43 6.96 -1.99
N THR A 88 2.16 6.32 -1.10
CA THR A 88 1.98 4.91 -0.79
C THR A 88 1.16 4.81 0.49
N VAL A 89 -0.05 4.29 0.38
CA VAL A 89 -0.93 4.01 1.50
C VAL A 89 -0.82 2.54 1.86
N SER A 90 -0.31 2.25 3.05
CA SER A 90 -0.09 0.89 3.53
C SER A 90 -1.02 0.56 4.68
N LEU A 91 -1.61 -0.63 4.66
CA LEU A 91 -2.54 -1.10 5.67
C LEU A 91 -2.37 -2.60 5.85
N ALA A 92 -1.97 -3.04 7.04
CA ALA A 92 -1.93 -4.46 7.38
C ALA A 92 -1.10 -5.39 6.46
N GLY A 93 -0.19 -4.86 5.63
CA GLY A 93 0.56 -5.64 4.62
C GLY A 93 0.01 -5.49 3.19
N GLN A 94 -1.10 -4.76 3.04
CA GLN A 94 -1.64 -4.25 1.79
C GLN A 94 -1.03 -2.88 1.52
N SER A 95 -0.81 -2.56 0.25
CA SER A 95 -0.32 -1.26 -0.18
C SER A 95 -1.09 -0.80 -1.41
N SER A 96 -1.40 0.49 -1.46
CA SER A 96 -2.07 1.12 -2.59
C SER A 96 -1.38 2.43 -2.91
N GLU A 97 -1.17 2.70 -4.19
CA GLU A 97 -0.58 3.94 -4.66
C GLU A 97 -1.69 4.94 -4.98
N TYR A 98 -1.58 6.15 -4.43
CA TYR A 98 -2.52 7.23 -4.67
C TYR A 98 -1.79 8.48 -5.15
N ARG A 99 -2.10 8.94 -6.36
CA ARG A 99 -1.56 10.18 -6.89
C ARG A 99 -2.38 11.36 -6.39
N ILE A 100 -1.72 12.31 -5.72
CA ILE A 100 -2.32 13.57 -5.32
C ILE A 100 -2.63 14.39 -6.58
N PRO A 101 -3.88 14.85 -6.78
CA PRO A 101 -4.27 15.53 -8.01
C PRO A 101 -3.82 17.01 -8.08
N PHE A 102 -3.23 17.54 -7.02
CA PHE A 102 -2.68 18.90 -6.95
C PHE A 102 -1.15 18.87 -6.82
N GLY A 103 -0.48 19.61 -7.69
CA GLY A 103 0.99 19.77 -7.68
C GLY A 103 1.39 21.06 -8.38
N ILE A 104 2.53 21.63 -8.00
CA ILE A 104 3.08 22.83 -8.65
C ILE A 104 3.67 22.40 -10.00
N GLY A 105 2.82 22.33 -11.03
CA GLY A 105 3.21 22.11 -12.41
C GLY A 105 2.46 20.94 -13.06
N GLY A 106 1.51 21.26 -13.95
CA GLY A 106 0.82 20.22 -14.71
C GLY A 106 -0.40 20.65 -15.52
N GLY A 107 -0.32 21.75 -16.26
CA GLY A 107 -1.05 21.94 -17.52
C GLY A 107 -2.56 22.16 -17.44
N ASN A 108 -2.99 23.38 -17.77
CA ASN A 108 -4.28 23.66 -18.38
C ASN A 108 -4.52 22.72 -19.58
N PRO A 109 -5.46 21.74 -19.54
CA PRO A 109 -6.06 21.22 -20.75
C PRO A 109 -7.17 22.20 -21.14
N ARG A 110 -6.89 22.90 -22.24
CA ARG A 110 -7.72 23.85 -22.99
C ARG A 110 -9.24 23.64 -22.88
#